data_AF-A0A958DSQ8-F1
#
_entry.id   AF-A0A958DSQ8-F1
#
_cell.length_a   1.000
_cell.length_b   1.000
_cell.length_c   1.000
_cell.angle_alpha   90.00
_cell.angle_beta   90.00
_cell.angle_gamma   90.00
#
_symmetry.space_group_name_H-M   'P 1'
#
loop_
_entity.id
_entity.type
_entity.pdbx_description
1 polymer ?
#
loop_
_entity_poly.entity_id
_entity_poly.type
_entity_poly.pdbx_seq_one_letter_code
_entity_poly.pdbx_strand_id
1 'polypeptide(L)'
;MFKWLFIILLVCCPIFKLNAQIVAGQEVLQVPVQYHLPVYQSDGSETAAQIVPNKPWIVYSDRDLNFTYDQPGSARRQRVLSFLEEFFVLEERGDYLKLLKDAGINRLTLSEYAVEYGWISKENLLLSQRCMVTPDKQFDQTVLTIKTVEHYQLQHSTNAFALEFRRGPAERYPYTRHTAAFFQMYFVYKSTETSLLLGKEVRIPEGIEDKFEVILGWAPRSHLFFWNSRIALEPNWDFEAVQERQSGLPIKLFDSRNAAERYASQQSVDAEHVLWDADPLDAARTPGNIPRMLVLQKDDTDSTIFKLYATTQLFNQTNKTDAIFPAGLQQLFIANKLTAKDIQLVQQHQIPLFFQAYSANGIAQQTHPLFKKLLFISLSELHKILEVMENLSTALASPSPRQRFYEAWQTILPDYWSQLPDSAIAIKTIGEIHEKVFGLSGNSPIEHLKLEEVLSNERFGENQLAEFSNVLVTKKRGLEHIFNSNDYPYQMYSGTTKYLWIEENMLP
;
A
#
# COMPACT_ATOMS: atom_id res chain seq x y z
N MET A 1 12.40 92.66 -12.96
CA MET A 1 13.50 91.91 -13.62
C MET A 1 13.70 90.61 -12.84
N PHE A 2 13.41 89.46 -13.47
CA PHE A 2 13.91 88.08 -13.23
C PHE A 2 14.38 87.66 -11.81
N LYS A 3 14.04 86.51 -11.22
CA LYS A 3 13.66 85.19 -11.75
C LYS A 3 13.24 84.29 -10.57
N TRP A 4 12.30 83.40 -10.84
CA TRP A 4 11.94 82.23 -10.02
C TRP A 4 13.14 81.31 -9.74
N LEU A 5 13.19 80.68 -8.57
CA LEU A 5 13.86 79.38 -8.40
C LEU A 5 13.04 78.47 -7.49
N PHE A 6 12.40 77.48 -8.12
CA PHE A 6 11.89 76.25 -7.53
C PHE A 6 13.05 75.50 -6.85
N ILE A 7 12.92 75.19 -5.55
CA ILE A 7 13.73 74.13 -4.92
C ILE A 7 12.87 72.87 -4.92
N ILE A 8 13.25 71.95 -5.81
CA ILE A 8 12.68 70.61 -5.92
C ILE A 8 13.13 69.79 -4.70
N LEU A 9 12.14 69.26 -4.00
CA LEU A 9 12.24 68.29 -2.91
C LEU A 9 12.70 66.95 -3.49
N LEU A 10 13.97 66.59 -3.33
CA LEU A 10 14.51 65.27 -3.67
C LEU A 10 14.66 64.46 -2.39
N VAL A 11 13.52 63.95 -1.89
CA VAL A 11 13.50 62.90 -0.88
C VAL A 11 13.84 61.59 -1.60
N CYS A 12 15.13 61.30 -1.72
CA CYS A 12 15.62 59.96 -2.01
C CYS A 12 15.30 59.07 -0.80
N CYS A 13 14.10 58.49 -0.78
CA CYS A 13 13.80 57.35 0.06
C CYS A 13 14.37 56.13 -0.68
N PRO A 14 15.47 55.50 -0.23
CA PRO A 14 15.84 54.22 -0.79
C PRO A 14 14.79 53.22 -0.30
N ILE A 15 13.84 52.88 -1.16
CA ILE A 15 13.06 51.65 -1.00
C ILE A 15 14.04 50.52 -1.28
N PHE A 16 14.86 50.16 -0.29
CA PHE A 16 15.50 48.86 -0.26
C PHE A 16 14.39 47.83 -0.07
N LYS A 17 13.78 47.39 -1.18
CA LYS A 17 13.22 46.04 -1.22
C LYS A 17 14.42 45.10 -1.13
N LEU A 18 14.73 44.64 0.07
CA LEU A 18 15.49 43.40 0.24
C LEU A 18 14.61 42.27 -0.31
N ASN A 19 14.54 42.15 -1.64
CA ASN A 19 14.25 40.87 -2.25
C ASN A 19 15.56 40.10 -2.14
N ALA A 20 15.60 39.05 -1.32
CA ALA A 20 16.68 38.09 -1.39
C ALA A 20 16.72 37.60 -2.84
N GLN A 21 17.72 38.03 -3.60
CA GLN A 21 17.87 37.65 -5.00
C GLN A 21 18.38 36.21 -4.97
N ILE A 22 17.64 35.26 -5.55
CA ILE A 22 18.14 33.91 -5.75
C ILE A 22 19.42 34.02 -6.58
N VAL A 23 20.52 33.47 -6.07
CA VAL A 23 21.82 33.51 -6.73
C VAL A 23 21.98 32.22 -7.52
N ALA A 24 22.14 32.33 -8.84
CA ALA A 24 22.52 31.19 -9.68
C ALA A 24 23.77 30.51 -9.10
N GLY A 25 23.76 29.19 -8.99
CA GLY A 25 24.82 28.44 -8.30
C GLY A 25 24.53 28.11 -6.82
N GLN A 26 23.48 28.67 -6.20
CA GLN A 26 23.00 28.20 -4.89
C GLN A 26 22.43 26.78 -5.01
N GLU A 27 22.56 25.96 -3.96
CA GLU A 27 21.99 24.61 -3.93
C GLU A 27 20.62 24.57 -3.24
N VAL A 28 19.74 23.71 -3.74
CA VAL A 28 18.49 23.33 -3.05
C VAL A 28 18.79 22.39 -1.89
N LEU A 29 17.89 22.33 -0.91
CA LEU A 29 18.02 21.37 0.17
C LEU A 29 17.88 19.94 -0.36
N GLN A 30 18.64 19.03 0.25
CA GLN A 30 18.54 17.61 0.01
C GLN A 30 17.41 17.01 0.85
N VAL A 31 16.78 15.93 0.37
CA VAL A 31 15.64 15.35 1.06
C VAL A 31 16.05 14.74 2.42
N PRO A 32 15.38 15.10 3.52
CA PRO A 32 15.57 14.42 4.79
C PRO A 32 15.15 12.94 4.71
N VAL A 33 15.89 12.05 5.39
CA VAL A 33 15.65 10.59 5.41
C VAL A 33 14.22 10.26 5.84
N GLN A 34 13.65 11.00 6.79
CA GLN A 34 12.26 10.83 7.24
C GLN A 34 11.22 11.09 6.14
N TYR A 35 11.53 11.89 5.13
CA TYR A 35 10.65 12.13 3.98
C TYR A 35 11.05 11.27 2.77
N HIS A 36 12.18 10.57 2.82
CA HIS A 36 12.52 9.56 1.83
C HIS A 36 11.73 8.25 2.07
N LEU A 37 11.51 7.90 3.33
CA LEU A 37 10.69 6.77 3.77
C LEU A 37 9.71 7.22 4.87
N PRO A 38 8.64 7.94 4.50
CA PRO A 38 7.73 8.54 5.47
C PRO A 38 6.97 7.46 6.25
N VAL A 39 6.97 7.55 7.58
CA VAL A 39 6.26 6.60 8.44
C VAL A 39 4.84 7.09 8.70
N TYR A 40 3.87 6.19 8.59
CA TYR A 40 2.48 6.47 8.86
C TYR A 40 2.27 6.79 10.34
N GLN A 41 1.58 7.91 10.63
CA GLN A 41 1.29 8.38 12.01
C GLN A 41 2.52 8.55 12.92
N SER A 42 3.71 8.80 12.36
CA SER A 42 4.84 9.26 13.18
C SER A 42 4.70 10.75 13.49
N ASP A 43 5.10 11.14 14.70
CA ASP A 43 5.14 12.53 15.16
C ASP A 43 6.35 13.33 14.62
N GLY A 44 7.16 12.70 13.76
CA GLY A 44 8.38 13.29 13.22
C GLY A 44 9.48 13.54 14.26
N SER A 45 9.38 12.95 15.47
CA SER A 45 10.31 13.23 16.57
C SER A 45 11.59 12.39 16.56
N GLU A 46 11.76 11.47 15.61
CA GLU A 46 12.93 10.59 15.60
C GLU A 46 14.10 11.11 14.74
N THR A 47 15.19 11.42 15.46
CA THR A 47 16.60 11.60 15.04
C THR A 47 17.02 12.90 14.34
N ALA A 48 18.26 13.32 14.61
CA ALA A 48 18.92 14.43 13.94
C ALA A 48 18.78 14.28 12.42
N ALA A 49 18.46 15.37 11.72
CA ALA A 49 18.10 15.38 10.29
C ALA A 49 19.21 14.78 9.41
N GLN A 50 19.18 13.46 9.23
CA GLN A 50 19.96 12.79 8.22
C GLN A 50 19.38 13.13 6.86
N ILE A 51 20.25 13.39 5.89
CA ILE A 51 19.88 13.72 4.51
C ILE A 51 20.20 12.54 3.61
N VAL A 52 19.42 12.36 2.55
CA VAL A 52 19.75 11.44 1.46
C VAL A 52 20.71 12.13 0.51
N PRO A 53 21.98 11.69 0.40
CA PRO A 53 22.99 12.38 -0.39
C PRO A 53 22.60 12.53 -1.86
N ASN A 54 22.92 13.69 -2.45
CA ASN A 54 22.73 14.03 -3.86
C ASN A 54 21.29 13.97 -4.37
N LYS A 55 20.29 14.00 -3.47
CA LYS A 55 18.88 13.94 -3.85
C LYS A 55 18.15 15.23 -3.48
N PRO A 56 17.67 16.03 -4.46
CA PRO A 56 16.97 17.27 -4.16
C PRO A 56 15.65 17.00 -3.42
N TRP A 57 15.29 17.89 -2.51
CA TRP A 57 14.01 17.83 -1.82
C TRP A 57 12.91 18.44 -2.69
N ILE A 58 12.12 17.56 -3.30
CA ILE A 58 10.96 17.91 -4.11
C ILE A 58 9.70 17.74 -3.26
N VAL A 59 8.83 18.75 -3.27
CA VAL A 59 7.55 18.77 -2.55
C VAL A 59 6.43 19.20 -3.47
N TYR A 60 5.20 18.84 -3.11
CA TYR A 60 4.01 19.18 -3.88
C TYR A 60 3.00 19.91 -3.02
N SER A 61 2.27 20.86 -3.60
CA SER A 61 1.07 21.39 -2.92
C SER A 61 0.06 20.27 -2.73
N ASP A 62 -0.30 19.96 -1.48
CA ASP A 62 -1.22 18.86 -1.20
C ASP A 62 -2.70 19.24 -1.40
N ARG A 63 -3.00 20.49 -1.73
CA ARG A 63 -4.36 20.99 -1.95
C ARG A 63 -4.41 22.09 -2.99
N ASP A 64 -5.59 22.28 -3.54
CA ASP A 64 -5.88 23.40 -4.44
C ASP A 64 -6.03 24.71 -3.66
N LEU A 65 -5.82 25.85 -4.34
CA LEU A 65 -5.90 27.19 -3.73
C LEU A 65 -5.04 27.33 -2.46
N ASN A 66 -3.85 26.74 -2.49
CA ASN A 66 -2.89 26.86 -1.40
C ASN A 66 -2.13 28.18 -1.52
N PHE A 67 -1.58 28.72 -0.43
CA PHE A 67 -0.92 30.04 -0.47
C PHE A 67 0.50 29.99 0.08
N THR A 68 1.39 30.72 -0.58
CA THR A 68 2.70 31.07 -0.04
C THR A 68 2.70 32.46 0.56
N TYR A 69 3.70 32.75 1.39
CA TYR A 69 3.83 33.95 2.18
C TYR A 69 5.23 34.55 2.05
N ASP A 70 5.38 35.83 2.38
CA ASP A 70 6.68 36.50 2.31
C ASP A 70 7.64 36.08 3.44
N GLN A 71 7.10 35.61 4.55
CA GLN A 71 7.84 35.10 5.71
C GLN A 71 7.09 33.94 6.37
N PRO A 72 7.78 33.06 7.13
CA PRO A 72 7.12 32.03 7.95
C PRO A 72 6.02 32.62 8.85
N GLY A 73 4.82 32.04 8.81
CA GLY A 73 3.68 32.47 9.64
C GLY A 73 3.07 33.84 9.29
N SER A 74 3.55 34.51 8.25
CA SER A 74 2.98 35.80 7.79
C SER A 74 1.56 35.63 7.24
N ALA A 75 0.71 36.64 7.40
CA ALA A 75 -0.61 36.68 6.75
C ALA A 75 -0.55 37.21 5.30
N ARG A 76 0.59 37.78 4.89
CA ARG A 76 0.73 38.42 3.58
C ARG A 76 0.99 37.37 2.50
N ARG A 77 -0.06 37.04 1.76
CA ARG A 77 -0.03 36.08 0.65
C ARG A 77 0.84 36.60 -0.50
N GLN A 78 1.62 35.71 -1.12
CA GLN A 78 2.43 35.99 -2.30
C GLN A 78 1.86 35.31 -3.55
N ARG A 79 1.80 33.98 -3.56
CA ARG A 79 1.33 33.19 -4.70
C ARG A 79 0.24 32.23 -4.29
N VAL A 80 -0.58 31.85 -5.27
CA VAL A 80 -1.58 30.78 -5.15
C VAL A 80 -1.02 29.55 -5.86
N LEU A 81 -1.07 28.40 -5.21
CA LEU A 81 -0.58 27.14 -5.74
C LEU A 81 -1.76 26.22 -6.06
N SER A 82 -1.62 25.46 -7.14
CA SER A 82 -2.58 24.45 -7.56
C SER A 82 -2.28 23.11 -6.89
N PHE A 83 -3.29 22.24 -6.79
CA PHE A 83 -3.08 20.87 -6.30
C PHE A 83 -2.03 20.12 -7.13
N LEU A 84 -1.10 19.44 -6.45
CA LEU A 84 0.05 18.71 -7.01
C LEU A 84 1.05 19.56 -7.80
N GLU A 85 1.03 20.88 -7.62
CA GLU A 85 2.08 21.73 -8.17
C GLU A 85 3.42 21.43 -7.48
N GLU A 86 4.45 21.17 -8.28
CA GLU A 86 5.78 20.70 -7.84
C GLU A 86 6.73 21.87 -7.55
N PHE A 87 7.55 21.72 -6.51
CA PHE A 87 8.53 22.71 -6.07
C PHE A 87 9.80 22.05 -5.53
N PHE A 88 10.92 22.76 -5.66
CA PHE A 88 12.12 22.48 -4.89
C PHE A 88 12.12 23.26 -3.57
N VAL A 89 12.74 22.70 -2.54
CA VAL A 89 12.92 23.35 -1.24
C VAL A 89 14.24 24.11 -1.21
N LEU A 90 14.17 25.42 -1.00
CA LEU A 90 15.34 26.30 -0.90
C LEU A 90 15.85 26.43 0.54
N GLU A 91 14.92 26.53 1.50
CA GLU A 91 15.23 26.82 2.89
C GLU A 91 14.15 26.22 3.80
N GLU A 92 14.52 25.85 5.03
CA GLU A 92 13.64 25.32 6.06
C GLU A 92 13.78 26.16 7.34
N ARG A 93 12.66 26.59 7.91
CA ARG A 93 12.60 27.31 9.19
C ARG A 93 11.42 26.79 10.02
N GLY A 94 11.71 25.93 11.00
CA GLY A 94 10.68 25.28 11.81
C GLY A 94 9.73 24.48 10.91
N ASP A 95 8.43 24.77 11.00
CA ASP A 95 7.39 24.10 10.21
C ASP A 95 7.16 24.70 8.83
N TYR A 96 8.02 25.62 8.39
CA TYR A 96 7.87 26.32 7.11
C TYR A 96 9.02 25.98 6.15
N LEU A 97 8.66 25.81 4.88
CA LEU A 97 9.57 25.63 3.77
C LEU A 97 9.48 26.82 2.83
N LYS A 98 10.64 27.25 2.32
CA LYS A 98 10.75 28.24 1.26
C LYS A 98 10.83 27.53 -0.09
N LEU A 99 9.90 27.81 -0.98
CA LEU A 99 9.74 27.11 -2.25
C LEU A 99 10.32 27.89 -3.43
N LEU A 100 10.77 27.15 -4.44
CA LEU A 100 11.12 27.70 -5.75
C LEU A 100 10.76 26.74 -6.88
N LYS A 101 10.78 27.26 -8.12
CA LYS A 101 10.83 26.46 -9.34
C LYS A 101 12.04 26.83 -10.17
N ASP A 102 12.63 25.84 -10.83
CA ASP A 102 13.77 26.03 -11.73
C ASP A 102 13.73 24.98 -12.84
N ALA A 103 13.57 25.43 -14.08
CA ALA A 103 13.54 24.55 -15.26
C ALA A 103 14.93 24.12 -15.73
N GLY A 104 15.99 24.81 -15.28
CA GLY A 104 17.38 24.55 -15.67
C GLY A 104 18.23 23.95 -14.55
N ILE A 105 17.61 23.50 -13.46
CA ILE A 105 18.33 22.95 -12.30
C ILE A 105 19.24 21.79 -12.73
N ASN A 106 20.48 21.78 -12.23
CA ASN A 106 21.42 20.70 -12.45
C ASN A 106 21.73 19.99 -11.13
N ARG A 107 21.13 18.80 -10.95
CA ARG A 107 21.17 18.04 -9.69
C ARG A 107 20.63 18.84 -8.52
N LEU A 108 21.50 19.52 -7.77
CA LEU A 108 21.15 20.35 -6.63
C LEU A 108 21.31 21.85 -6.94
N THR A 109 22.06 22.20 -7.98
CA THR A 109 22.50 23.57 -8.23
C THR A 109 21.48 24.32 -9.09
N LEU A 110 21.06 25.49 -8.59
CA LEU A 110 20.12 26.37 -9.25
C LEU A 110 20.72 27.06 -10.48
N SER A 111 19.90 27.17 -11.52
CA SER A 111 20.17 27.93 -12.73
C SER A 111 19.79 29.41 -12.58
N GLU A 112 20.09 30.20 -13.61
CA GLU A 112 19.64 31.60 -13.71
C GLU A 112 18.11 31.75 -13.86
N TYR A 113 17.41 30.66 -14.20
CA TYR A 113 15.95 30.63 -14.38
C TYR A 113 15.17 30.33 -13.10
N ALA A 114 15.86 30.18 -11.97
CA ALA A 114 15.22 29.89 -10.68
C ALA A 114 14.32 31.04 -10.21
N VAL A 115 13.08 30.71 -9.85
CA VAL A 115 12.05 31.66 -9.40
C VAL A 115 11.57 31.30 -8.01
N GLU A 116 11.66 32.25 -7.08
CA GLU A 116 11.13 32.10 -5.71
C GLU A 116 9.61 32.13 -5.69
N TYR A 117 9.01 31.21 -4.91
CA TYR A 117 7.58 31.12 -4.70
C TYR A 117 7.13 31.55 -3.30
N GLY A 118 8.04 31.63 -2.32
CA GLY A 118 7.77 32.10 -0.96
C GLY A 118 7.69 30.98 0.08
N TRP A 119 7.29 31.33 1.30
CA TRP A 119 7.21 30.43 2.44
C TRP A 119 5.84 29.76 2.56
N ILE A 120 5.80 28.50 2.98
CA ILE A 120 4.55 27.77 3.22
C ILE A 120 4.73 26.75 4.35
N SER A 121 3.65 26.47 5.09
CA SER A 121 3.64 25.43 6.13
C SER A 121 3.79 24.03 5.51
N LYS A 122 4.64 23.20 6.11
CA LYS A 122 4.83 21.77 5.79
C LYS A 122 3.51 21.00 5.79
N GLU A 123 2.57 21.37 6.66
CA GLU A 123 1.26 20.72 6.77
C GLU A 123 0.40 20.86 5.50
N ASN A 124 0.71 21.83 4.64
CA ASN A 124 0.02 22.10 3.37
C ASN A 124 0.80 21.55 2.16
N LEU A 125 1.79 20.70 2.40
CA LEU A 125 2.63 20.10 1.38
C LEU A 125 2.62 18.57 1.50
N LEU A 126 2.73 17.90 0.37
CA LEU A 126 3.19 16.52 0.31
C LEU A 126 4.72 16.57 0.30
N LEU A 127 5.33 16.16 1.41
CA LEU A 127 6.78 16.31 1.65
C LEU A 127 7.63 15.18 1.06
N SER A 128 6.99 14.11 0.58
CA SER A 128 7.63 12.91 0.05
C SER A 128 7.09 12.56 -1.33
N GLN A 129 7.98 12.07 -2.20
CA GLN A 129 7.62 11.43 -3.46
C GLN A 129 7.21 9.96 -3.30
N ARG A 130 7.42 9.35 -2.13
CA ARG A 130 7.05 7.97 -1.82
C ARG A 130 5.78 7.96 -0.95
N CYS A 131 4.97 6.92 -1.09
CA CYS A 131 3.93 6.64 -0.11
C CYS A 131 4.52 6.38 1.28
N MET A 132 3.66 6.50 2.28
CA MET A 132 3.96 6.16 3.67
C MET A 132 4.22 4.66 3.81
N VAL A 133 5.01 4.29 4.80
CA VAL A 133 5.18 2.92 5.28
C VAL A 133 4.49 2.74 6.62
N THR A 134 4.18 1.50 6.98
CA THR A 134 3.63 1.14 8.29
C THR A 134 4.56 1.56 9.44
N PRO A 135 4.06 1.73 10.69
CA PRO A 135 4.88 2.14 11.83
C PRO A 135 6.10 1.25 12.10
N ASP A 136 5.98 -0.06 11.86
CA ASP A 136 7.07 -1.04 11.93
C ASP A 136 8.01 -1.03 10.70
N LYS A 137 7.73 -0.15 9.72
CA LYS A 137 8.44 0.03 8.45
C LYS A 137 8.51 -1.25 7.61
N GLN A 138 7.64 -2.23 7.86
CA GLN A 138 7.64 -3.51 7.13
C GLN A 138 6.93 -3.40 5.78
N PHE A 139 5.87 -2.61 5.65
CA PHE A 139 5.09 -2.56 4.43
C PHE A 139 4.86 -1.12 3.98
N ASP A 140 4.65 -0.94 2.68
CA ASP A 140 4.00 0.27 2.20
C ASP A 140 2.58 0.34 2.79
N GLN A 141 2.18 1.54 3.21
CA GLN A 141 0.87 1.77 3.77
C GLN A 141 -0.17 1.72 2.66
N THR A 142 -0.94 0.65 2.62
CA THR A 142 -1.97 0.42 1.59
C THR A 142 -3.37 0.43 2.18
N VAL A 143 -4.32 0.80 1.32
CA VAL A 143 -5.75 0.73 1.61
C VAL A 143 -6.49 0.06 0.47
N LEU A 144 -7.60 -0.60 0.79
CA LEU A 144 -8.59 -1.10 -0.14
C LEU A 144 -9.86 -0.26 -0.05
N THR A 145 -10.50 -0.08 -1.20
CA THR A 145 -11.88 0.42 -1.28
C THR A 145 -12.86 -0.72 -1.09
N ILE A 146 -13.35 -0.91 0.13
CA ILE A 146 -14.39 -1.91 0.43
C ILE A 146 -15.67 -1.24 0.92
N LYS A 147 -16.79 -1.95 0.75
CA LYS A 147 -18.06 -1.62 1.38
C LYS A 147 -18.21 -2.55 2.55
N THR A 148 -18.09 -2.00 3.75
CA THR A 148 -18.32 -2.75 4.98
C THR A 148 -19.80 -2.70 5.35
N VAL A 149 -20.26 -3.66 6.13
CA VAL A 149 -21.64 -3.68 6.65
C VAL A 149 -21.91 -2.43 7.48
N GLU A 150 -20.94 -2.01 8.29
CA GLU A 150 -20.99 -0.86 9.19
C GLU A 150 -21.25 0.47 8.43
N HIS A 151 -20.71 0.58 7.21
CA HIS A 151 -20.78 1.80 6.40
C HIS A 151 -21.82 1.71 5.28
N TYR A 152 -22.58 0.62 5.21
CA TYR A 152 -23.61 0.45 4.20
C TYR A 152 -24.82 1.36 4.52
N GLN A 153 -24.82 2.56 3.94
CA GLN A 153 -25.96 3.47 3.98
C GLN A 153 -26.65 3.51 2.62
N LEU A 154 -27.85 2.93 2.53
CA LEU A 154 -28.69 2.99 1.33
C LEU A 154 -29.31 4.39 1.17
N GLN A 155 -28.50 5.38 0.81
CA GLN A 155 -29.05 6.45 -0.02
C GLN A 155 -29.37 5.82 -1.37
N HIS A 156 -30.62 5.89 -1.78
CA HIS A 156 -31.26 5.13 -2.87
C HIS A 156 -30.70 5.43 -4.29
N SER A 157 -29.44 5.85 -4.42
CA SER A 157 -28.81 6.14 -5.71
C SER A 157 -27.97 4.96 -6.18
N THR A 158 -28.31 4.48 -7.37
CA THR A 158 -27.55 3.50 -8.13
C THR A 158 -26.16 4.00 -8.57
N ASN A 159 -25.76 5.21 -8.16
CA ASN A 159 -24.47 5.85 -8.45
C ASN A 159 -23.53 5.92 -7.22
N ALA A 160 -23.96 5.48 -6.03
CA ALA A 160 -23.15 5.43 -4.80
C ALA A 160 -22.06 4.33 -4.80
N PHE A 161 -21.51 3.99 -5.97
CA PHE A 161 -20.59 2.86 -6.16
C PHE A 161 -19.14 3.25 -6.38
N ALA A 162 -18.86 4.51 -6.70
CA ALA A 162 -17.51 4.98 -6.97
C ALA A 162 -17.07 5.97 -5.88
N LEU A 163 -15.90 5.74 -5.28
CA LEU A 163 -15.33 6.69 -4.33
C LEU A 163 -14.68 7.83 -5.11
N GLU A 164 -15.18 9.04 -4.94
CA GLU A 164 -14.64 10.23 -5.62
C GLU A 164 -13.47 10.83 -4.86
N PHE A 165 -12.47 11.30 -5.59
CA PHE A 165 -11.29 11.94 -5.01
C PHE A 165 -11.41 13.46 -5.06
N ARG A 166 -10.85 14.16 -4.05
CA ARG A 166 -10.84 15.62 -3.95
C ARG A 166 -9.44 16.19 -4.14
N ARG A 167 -9.36 17.45 -4.57
CA ARG A 167 -8.13 18.25 -4.66
C ARG A 167 -7.71 18.87 -3.32
N GLY A 168 -8.15 18.30 -2.20
CA GLY A 168 -7.79 18.74 -0.86
C GLY A 168 -8.51 17.90 0.21
N PRO A 169 -8.06 17.95 1.47
CA PRO A 169 -8.46 17.00 2.51
C PRO A 169 -9.90 17.20 3.04
N ALA A 170 -10.53 18.34 2.77
CA ALA A 170 -11.86 18.71 3.27
C ALA A 170 -12.93 18.70 2.16
N GLU A 171 -14.20 18.55 2.53
CA GLU A 171 -15.32 18.47 1.58
C GLU A 171 -15.49 19.71 0.69
N ARG A 172 -15.05 20.88 1.16
CA ARG A 172 -15.10 22.13 0.38
C ARG A 172 -14.23 22.11 -0.88
N TYR A 173 -13.26 21.22 -0.97
CA TYR A 173 -12.36 21.16 -2.12
C TYR A 173 -13.06 20.47 -3.31
N PRO A 174 -12.81 20.95 -4.53
CA PRO A 174 -13.38 20.36 -5.73
C PRO A 174 -12.88 18.93 -5.94
N TYR A 175 -13.64 18.14 -6.68
CA TYR A 175 -13.26 16.79 -7.07
C TYR A 175 -12.11 16.79 -8.08
N THR A 176 -11.35 15.70 -8.10
CA THR A 176 -10.46 15.37 -9.22
C THR A 176 -11.27 14.69 -10.32
N ARG A 177 -10.62 14.32 -11.43
CA ARG A 177 -11.25 13.52 -12.50
C ARG A 177 -11.30 12.02 -12.19
N HIS A 178 -10.72 11.61 -11.06
CA HIS A 178 -10.57 10.22 -10.71
C HIS A 178 -11.70 9.75 -9.79
N THR A 179 -12.06 8.50 -9.95
CA THR A 179 -12.91 7.75 -9.02
C THR A 179 -12.28 6.39 -8.77
N ALA A 180 -12.56 5.79 -7.62
CA ALA A 180 -12.13 4.45 -7.31
C ALA A 180 -13.21 3.44 -7.65
N ALA A 181 -12.78 2.33 -8.26
CA ALA A 181 -13.61 1.14 -8.32
C ALA A 181 -13.68 0.47 -6.95
N PHE A 182 -14.67 -0.41 -6.80
CA PHE A 182 -14.77 -1.29 -5.65
C PHE A 182 -13.64 -2.33 -5.66
N PHE A 183 -13.11 -2.65 -4.48
CA PHE A 183 -12.03 -3.61 -4.29
C PHE A 183 -10.75 -3.24 -5.07
N GLN A 184 -10.38 -1.96 -5.01
CA GLN A 184 -9.15 -1.44 -5.61
C GLN A 184 -8.16 -1.06 -4.52
N MET A 185 -6.89 -1.40 -4.72
CA MET A 185 -5.82 -1.09 -3.78
C MET A 185 -5.14 0.24 -4.14
N TYR A 186 -4.83 1.03 -3.12
CA TYR A 186 -4.10 2.29 -3.22
C TYR A 186 -3.04 2.43 -2.15
N PHE A 187 -2.06 3.30 -2.43
CA PHE A 187 -0.97 3.66 -1.53
C PHE A 187 -1.26 5.01 -0.85
N VAL A 188 -1.01 5.08 0.46
CA VAL A 188 -1.26 6.28 1.26
C VAL A 188 -0.05 7.20 1.21
N TYR A 189 -0.18 8.40 0.65
CA TYR A 189 0.89 9.40 0.57
C TYR A 189 0.87 10.41 1.71
N LYS A 190 -0.33 10.72 2.21
CA LYS A 190 -0.53 11.65 3.32
C LYS A 190 -1.82 11.31 4.05
N SER A 191 -1.90 11.67 5.32
CA SER A 191 -3.12 11.50 6.10
C SER A 191 -3.44 12.74 6.94
N THR A 192 -4.73 12.93 7.17
CA THR A 192 -5.30 13.72 8.26
C THR A 192 -6.11 12.79 9.16
N GLU A 193 -6.75 13.34 10.18
CA GLU A 193 -7.69 12.60 11.03
C GLU A 193 -8.82 11.95 10.21
N THR A 194 -9.35 12.67 9.21
CA THR A 194 -10.57 12.27 8.49
C THR A 194 -10.32 11.82 7.06
N SER A 195 -9.16 12.08 6.46
CA SER A 195 -8.92 11.93 5.03
C SER A 195 -7.53 11.39 4.72
N LEU A 196 -7.39 10.67 3.61
CA LEU A 196 -6.13 10.12 3.10
C LEU A 196 -5.88 10.63 1.68
N LEU A 197 -4.65 11.04 1.37
CA LEU A 197 -4.19 11.31 0.02
C LEU A 197 -3.69 9.99 -0.59
N LEU A 198 -4.31 9.55 -1.68
CA LEU A 198 -4.05 8.23 -2.26
C LEU A 198 -3.41 8.32 -3.64
N GLY A 199 -2.56 7.34 -3.94
CA GLY A 199 -1.99 7.10 -5.27
C GLY A 199 -2.04 5.63 -5.68
N LYS A 200 -1.81 5.37 -6.96
CA LYS A 200 -1.83 4.01 -7.55
C LYS A 200 -0.45 3.32 -7.58
N GLU A 201 0.62 4.07 -7.33
CA GLU A 201 2.00 3.57 -7.26
C GLU A 201 2.61 3.91 -5.90
N VAL A 202 3.71 3.23 -5.57
CA VAL A 202 4.50 3.47 -4.35
C VAL A 202 5.28 4.79 -4.41
N ARG A 203 5.60 5.29 -5.61
CA ARG A 203 6.39 6.50 -5.82
C ARG A 203 5.89 7.30 -7.01
N ILE A 204 5.97 8.63 -6.90
CA ILE A 204 5.82 9.56 -8.01
C ILE A 204 7.13 9.54 -8.82
N PRO A 205 7.13 9.08 -10.09
CA PRO A 205 8.32 9.09 -10.93
C PRO A 205 8.86 10.50 -11.13
N GLU A 206 10.17 10.63 -11.17
CA GLU A 206 10.82 11.90 -11.49
C GLU A 206 10.53 12.29 -12.94
N GLY A 207 10.23 13.57 -13.19
CA GLY A 207 9.99 14.09 -14.54
C GLY A 207 8.64 13.74 -15.18
N ILE A 208 7.73 13.04 -14.48
CA ILE A 208 6.39 12.77 -15.00
C ILE A 208 5.64 14.08 -15.25
N GLU A 209 5.02 14.25 -16.42
CA GLU A 209 4.30 15.49 -16.75
C GLU A 209 3.02 15.63 -15.91
N ASP A 210 2.16 14.61 -15.97
CA ASP A 210 0.87 14.60 -15.30
C ASP A 210 0.89 13.75 -14.02
N LYS A 211 1.03 14.41 -12.87
CA LYS A 211 1.11 13.76 -11.56
C LYS A 211 -0.20 13.07 -11.17
N PHE A 212 -1.32 13.43 -11.80
CA PHE A 212 -2.59 12.74 -11.61
C PHE A 212 -2.59 11.31 -12.19
N GLU A 213 -1.61 10.96 -13.01
CA GLU A 213 -1.40 9.56 -13.37
C GLU A 213 -1.04 8.71 -12.16
N VAL A 214 -0.40 9.28 -11.13
CA VAL A 214 0.03 8.56 -9.93
C VAL A 214 -0.83 8.87 -8.73
N ILE A 215 -1.08 10.16 -8.44
CA ILE A 215 -1.82 10.63 -7.28
C ILE A 215 -3.26 10.96 -7.68
N LEU A 216 -4.22 10.26 -7.08
CA LEU A 216 -5.63 10.36 -7.46
C LEU A 216 -6.36 11.51 -6.76
N GLY A 217 -5.94 11.79 -5.52
CA GLY A 217 -6.50 12.85 -4.68
C GLY A 217 -6.84 12.37 -3.27
N TRP A 218 -7.54 13.21 -2.54
CA TRP A 218 -7.96 12.94 -1.16
C TRP A 218 -9.28 12.18 -1.12
N ALA A 219 -9.35 11.19 -0.25
CA ALA A 219 -10.55 10.40 0.03
C ALA A 219 -10.84 10.35 1.53
N PRO A 220 -12.13 10.30 1.94
CA PRO A 220 -12.51 10.12 3.33
C PRO A 220 -12.01 8.78 3.87
N ARG A 221 -11.38 8.82 5.04
CA ARG A 221 -10.82 7.67 5.75
C ARG A 221 -11.89 6.61 6.06
N SER A 222 -13.12 7.03 6.35
CA SER A 222 -14.24 6.14 6.69
C SER A 222 -14.62 5.17 5.56
N HIS A 223 -14.19 5.40 4.32
CA HIS A 223 -14.52 4.55 3.18
C HIS A 223 -13.35 3.62 2.78
N LEU A 224 -12.29 3.57 3.58
CA LEU A 224 -11.04 2.92 3.25
C LEU A 224 -10.68 1.92 4.33
N PHE A 225 -10.23 0.75 3.90
CA PHE A 225 -9.78 -0.32 4.77
C PHE A 225 -8.26 -0.51 4.64
N PHE A 226 -7.53 -0.39 5.75
CA PHE A 226 -6.08 -0.60 5.75
C PHE A 226 -5.74 -2.08 5.59
N TRP A 227 -4.95 -2.42 4.56
CA TRP A 227 -4.64 -3.82 4.25
C TRP A 227 -3.19 -4.02 3.78
N ASN A 228 -2.26 -3.76 4.69
CA ASN A 228 -0.82 -3.72 4.38
C ASN A 228 -0.23 -5.08 4.02
N SER A 229 -0.75 -6.17 4.61
CA SER A 229 -0.22 -7.52 4.37
C SER A 229 -0.48 -7.99 2.95
N ARG A 230 -1.62 -7.59 2.35
CA ARG A 230 -2.11 -8.12 1.06
C ARG A 230 -2.32 -9.64 1.04
N ILE A 231 -2.32 -10.26 2.23
CA ILE A 231 -2.52 -11.69 2.40
C ILE A 231 -4.00 -11.98 2.48
N ALA A 232 -4.45 -12.90 1.66
CA ALA A 232 -5.79 -13.46 1.73
C ALA A 232 -5.73 -14.98 1.91
N LEU A 233 -6.84 -15.53 2.38
CA LEU A 233 -7.06 -16.96 2.51
C LEU A 233 -8.10 -17.41 1.50
N GLU A 234 -7.88 -18.60 0.97
CA GLU A 234 -8.91 -19.38 0.29
C GLU A 234 -8.92 -20.81 0.83
N PRO A 235 -10.04 -21.55 0.68
CA PRO A 235 -10.07 -22.96 1.00
C PRO A 235 -8.89 -23.72 0.39
N ASN A 236 -8.34 -24.68 1.11
CA ASN A 236 -7.32 -25.55 0.56
C ASN A 236 -7.98 -26.55 -0.43
N TRP A 237 -7.66 -26.37 -1.71
CA TRP A 237 -8.19 -27.17 -2.82
C TRP A 237 -7.33 -28.37 -3.18
N ASP A 238 -6.25 -28.64 -2.43
CA ASP A 238 -5.49 -29.88 -2.57
C ASP A 238 -6.43 -31.06 -2.32
N PHE A 239 -6.29 -32.12 -3.11
CA PHE A 239 -7.21 -33.26 -3.11
C PHE A 239 -7.38 -33.85 -1.71
N GLU A 240 -6.27 -34.03 -0.99
CA GLU A 240 -6.23 -34.59 0.36
C GLU A 240 -6.94 -33.68 1.38
N ALA A 241 -6.75 -32.37 1.27
CA ALA A 241 -7.41 -31.40 2.15
C ALA A 241 -8.93 -31.33 1.88
N VAL A 242 -9.37 -31.49 0.63
CA VAL A 242 -10.80 -31.57 0.29
C VAL A 242 -11.42 -32.85 0.88
N GLN A 243 -10.77 -34.01 0.72
CA GLN A 243 -11.23 -35.28 1.28
C GLN A 243 -11.36 -35.22 2.81
N GLU A 244 -10.38 -34.62 3.48
CA GLU A 244 -10.39 -34.44 4.92
C GLU A 244 -11.57 -33.58 5.38
N ARG A 245 -11.86 -32.47 4.70
CA ARG A 245 -12.99 -31.60 5.04
C ARG A 245 -14.35 -32.25 4.75
N GLN A 246 -14.46 -33.06 3.69
CA GLN A 246 -15.65 -33.89 3.40
C GLN A 246 -15.95 -34.92 4.50
N SER A 247 -14.96 -35.32 5.30
CA SER A 247 -15.13 -36.27 6.40
C SER A 247 -15.77 -35.69 7.68
N GLY A 248 -16.13 -34.40 7.68
CA GLY A 248 -16.93 -33.77 8.74
C GLY A 248 -16.29 -32.55 9.40
N LEU A 249 -15.22 -32.00 8.82
CA LEU A 249 -14.48 -30.85 9.36
C LEU A 249 -14.45 -29.69 8.35
N PRO A 250 -15.60 -29.12 7.96
CA PRO A 250 -15.68 -28.08 6.95
C PRO A 250 -15.04 -26.78 7.43
N ILE A 251 -14.73 -25.88 6.51
CA ILE A 251 -14.35 -24.52 6.86
C ILE A 251 -15.58 -23.78 7.40
N LYS A 252 -15.39 -23.01 8.47
CA LYS A 252 -16.41 -22.12 9.03
C LYS A 252 -15.82 -20.76 9.38
N LEU A 253 -16.66 -19.73 9.28
CA LEU A 253 -16.37 -18.39 9.76
C LEU A 253 -17.27 -18.06 10.94
N PHE A 254 -16.70 -17.39 11.93
CA PHE A 254 -17.34 -17.05 13.19
C PHE A 254 -17.31 -15.56 13.46
N ASP A 255 -18.25 -15.09 14.27
CA ASP A 255 -18.33 -13.69 14.70
C ASP A 255 -17.26 -13.31 15.75
N SER A 256 -16.67 -14.31 16.40
CA SER A 256 -15.80 -14.15 17.55
C SER A 256 -14.64 -15.15 17.56
N ARG A 257 -13.52 -14.72 18.14
CA ARG A 257 -12.34 -15.57 18.33
C ARG A 257 -12.66 -16.81 19.16
N ASN A 258 -13.45 -16.66 20.23
CA ASN A 258 -13.79 -17.77 21.12
C ASN A 258 -14.59 -18.86 20.39
N ALA A 259 -15.55 -18.50 19.53
CA ALA A 259 -16.29 -19.45 18.72
C ALA A 259 -15.35 -20.23 17.77
N ALA A 260 -14.40 -19.55 17.13
CA ALA A 260 -13.39 -20.20 16.31
C ALA A 260 -12.48 -21.14 17.12
N GLU A 261 -12.07 -20.76 18.34
CA GLU A 261 -11.22 -21.59 19.22
C GLU A 261 -11.94 -22.86 19.68
N ARG A 262 -13.22 -22.72 20.07
CA ARG A 262 -14.10 -23.84 20.40
C ARG A 262 -14.22 -24.79 19.22
N TYR A 263 -14.44 -24.25 18.02
CA TYR A 263 -14.51 -25.04 16.80
C TYR A 263 -13.20 -25.78 16.49
N ALA A 264 -12.05 -25.09 16.57
CA ALA A 264 -10.74 -25.70 16.38
C ALA A 264 -10.47 -26.87 17.34
N SER A 265 -11.04 -26.78 18.55
CA SER A 265 -10.97 -27.81 19.60
C SER A 265 -12.09 -28.85 19.52
N GLN A 266 -12.87 -28.87 18.43
CA GLN A 266 -14.03 -29.74 18.21
C GLN A 266 -15.13 -29.63 19.28
N GLN A 267 -15.24 -28.48 19.95
CA GLN A 267 -16.36 -28.18 20.84
C GLN A 267 -17.55 -27.65 20.01
N SER A 268 -18.76 -27.87 20.51
CA SER A 268 -19.98 -27.31 19.89
C SER A 268 -19.94 -25.78 19.91
N VAL A 269 -20.48 -25.16 18.86
CA VAL A 269 -20.63 -23.71 18.71
C VAL A 269 -22.06 -23.43 18.28
N ASP A 270 -22.70 -22.46 18.94
CA ASP A 270 -24.08 -22.08 18.65
C ASP A 270 -24.20 -21.46 17.26
N ALA A 271 -25.31 -21.75 16.56
CA ALA A 271 -25.50 -21.33 15.17
C ALA A 271 -25.52 -19.80 14.97
N GLU A 272 -25.80 -19.04 16.03
CA GLU A 272 -25.75 -17.58 16.01
C GLU A 272 -24.33 -17.02 15.90
N HIS A 273 -23.32 -17.78 16.32
CA HIS A 273 -21.92 -17.41 16.18
C HIS A 273 -21.32 -17.81 14.83
N VAL A 274 -22.07 -18.55 14.00
CA VAL A 274 -21.62 -19.01 12.69
C VAL A 274 -22.05 -18.00 11.62
N LEU A 275 -21.06 -17.30 11.05
CA LEU A 275 -21.28 -16.34 9.98
C LEU A 275 -21.30 -17.00 8.60
N TRP A 276 -20.53 -18.07 8.40
CA TRP A 276 -20.46 -18.81 7.14
C TRP A 276 -20.09 -20.28 7.42
N ASP A 277 -20.83 -21.20 6.79
CA ASP A 277 -20.65 -22.65 6.87
C ASP A 277 -20.81 -23.34 5.51
N ALA A 278 -20.76 -22.56 4.43
CA ALA A 278 -21.01 -22.99 3.07
C ALA A 278 -19.72 -23.42 2.37
N ASP A 279 -18.98 -24.35 3.00
CA ASP A 279 -17.73 -24.86 2.47
C ASP A 279 -17.93 -25.49 1.07
N PRO A 280 -17.30 -24.96 0.01
CA PRO A 280 -17.56 -25.37 -1.38
C PRO A 280 -16.87 -26.70 -1.75
N LEU A 281 -17.15 -27.78 -1.01
CA LEU A 281 -16.47 -29.08 -1.12
C LEU A 281 -16.67 -29.81 -2.46
N ASP A 282 -17.76 -29.53 -3.17
CA ASP A 282 -18.09 -30.16 -4.45
C ASP A 282 -17.80 -29.26 -5.66
N ALA A 283 -17.16 -28.11 -5.43
CA ALA A 283 -16.89 -27.12 -6.46
C ALA A 283 -15.45 -27.19 -6.98
N ALA A 284 -15.23 -26.65 -8.18
CA ALA A 284 -13.89 -26.27 -8.59
C ALA A 284 -13.38 -25.10 -7.74
N ARG A 285 -12.05 -24.94 -7.68
CA ARG A 285 -11.44 -23.77 -7.05
C ARG A 285 -12.09 -22.48 -7.54
N THR A 286 -12.40 -21.61 -6.58
CA THR A 286 -13.09 -20.34 -6.83
C THR A 286 -12.36 -19.52 -7.91
N PRO A 287 -13.08 -18.97 -8.91
CA PRO A 287 -12.46 -18.11 -9.92
C PRO A 287 -11.91 -16.81 -9.30
N GLY A 288 -10.95 -16.17 -9.98
CA GLY A 288 -10.23 -15.01 -9.46
C GLY A 288 -11.09 -13.76 -9.25
N ASN A 289 -12.19 -13.63 -9.99
CA ASN A 289 -13.10 -12.48 -9.92
C ASN A 289 -13.92 -12.40 -8.62
N ILE A 290 -13.78 -13.38 -7.72
CA ILE A 290 -14.42 -13.36 -6.40
C ILE A 290 -13.38 -13.02 -5.34
N PRO A 291 -13.57 -11.94 -4.56
CA PRO A 291 -12.66 -11.58 -3.48
C PRO A 291 -12.49 -12.73 -2.47
N ARG A 292 -11.25 -12.90 -2.02
CA ARG A 292 -10.87 -13.90 -1.00
C ARG A 292 -11.03 -13.34 0.41
N MET A 293 -10.81 -14.18 1.41
CA MET A 293 -10.88 -13.77 2.83
C MET A 293 -9.63 -12.99 3.20
N LEU A 294 -9.73 -11.69 3.45
CA LEU A 294 -8.58 -10.81 3.66
C LEU A 294 -8.07 -10.96 5.10
N VAL A 295 -6.79 -11.27 5.29
CA VAL A 295 -6.19 -11.35 6.63
C VAL A 295 -6.00 -9.94 7.19
N LEU A 296 -6.51 -9.70 8.40
CA LEU A 296 -6.52 -8.37 9.02
C LEU A 296 -5.19 -7.97 9.63
N GLN A 297 -4.50 -8.89 10.29
CA GLN A 297 -3.21 -8.66 10.92
C GLN A 297 -2.26 -9.79 10.58
N LYS A 298 -1.00 -9.45 10.36
CA LYS A 298 0.03 -10.42 10.02
C LYS A 298 0.26 -11.42 11.15
N ASP A 299 0.25 -11.00 12.41
CA ASP A 299 0.44 -11.93 13.54
C ASP A 299 -0.64 -13.03 13.60
N ASP A 300 -1.79 -12.81 12.95
CA ASP A 300 -2.81 -13.84 12.84
C ASP A 300 -2.40 -14.97 11.88
N THR A 301 -1.39 -14.80 11.01
CA THR A 301 -1.00 -15.79 9.98
C THR A 301 -0.41 -17.08 10.56
N ASP A 302 0.17 -16.99 11.77
CA ASP A 302 0.79 -18.11 12.49
C ASP A 302 0.00 -18.49 13.75
N SER A 303 -1.15 -17.83 13.93
CA SER A 303 -2.07 -18.16 15.00
C SER A 303 -2.88 -19.42 14.66
N THR A 304 -3.47 -20.03 15.69
CA THR A 304 -4.50 -21.05 15.49
C THR A 304 -5.80 -20.47 14.95
N ILE A 305 -5.98 -19.14 14.97
CA ILE A 305 -7.24 -18.45 14.66
C ILE A 305 -6.99 -17.19 13.84
N PHE A 306 -7.36 -17.24 12.58
CA PHE A 306 -7.31 -16.07 11.73
C PHE A 306 -8.39 -15.05 12.07
N LYS A 307 -8.02 -13.77 12.05
CA LYS A 307 -8.96 -12.65 11.98
C LYS A 307 -9.02 -12.13 10.54
N LEU A 308 -10.22 -12.05 9.99
CA LEU A 308 -10.44 -11.93 8.55
C LEU A 308 -11.49 -10.85 8.22
N TYR A 309 -11.43 -10.31 7.00
CA TYR A 309 -12.61 -9.76 6.32
C TYR A 309 -13.09 -10.76 5.27
N ALA A 310 -14.35 -11.18 5.37
CA ALA A 310 -15.03 -12.02 4.39
C ALA A 310 -16.05 -11.19 3.60
N THR A 311 -16.43 -11.67 2.41
CA THR A 311 -17.41 -11.00 1.54
C THR A 311 -18.70 -11.82 1.42
N THR A 312 -19.84 -11.16 1.32
CA THR A 312 -21.13 -11.79 1.01
C THR A 312 -21.15 -12.52 -0.33
N GLN A 313 -20.21 -12.24 -1.24
CA GLN A 313 -20.08 -12.99 -2.49
C GLN A 313 -19.62 -14.44 -2.29
N LEU A 314 -19.04 -14.80 -1.13
CA LEU A 314 -18.69 -16.18 -0.81
C LEU A 314 -19.93 -17.09 -0.78
N PHE A 315 -21.11 -16.55 -0.48
CA PHE A 315 -22.36 -17.32 -0.40
C PHE A 315 -22.94 -17.63 -1.78
N ASN A 316 -22.64 -16.80 -2.79
CA ASN A 316 -23.15 -16.96 -4.15
C ASN A 316 -22.49 -18.13 -4.91
N GLN A 317 -21.39 -18.69 -4.38
CA GLN A 317 -20.65 -19.78 -5.03
C GLN A 317 -21.36 -21.13 -4.97
N THR A 318 -22.37 -21.29 -4.10
CA THR A 318 -23.03 -22.57 -3.89
C THR A 318 -24.12 -22.91 -4.93
N ASN A 319 -24.34 -22.07 -5.96
CA ASN A 319 -25.43 -22.19 -6.94
C ASN A 319 -26.85 -22.32 -6.33
N LYS A 320 -26.99 -22.09 -5.02
CA LYS A 320 -28.29 -22.09 -4.34
C LYS A 320 -28.82 -20.66 -4.37
N THR A 321 -29.63 -20.35 -5.37
CA THR A 321 -30.31 -19.05 -5.53
C THR A 321 -31.23 -18.69 -4.36
N ASP A 322 -31.58 -19.67 -3.52
CA ASP A 322 -32.40 -19.51 -2.32
C ASP A 322 -31.57 -19.53 -1.02
N ALA A 323 -30.24 -19.39 -1.09
CA ALA A 323 -29.38 -19.41 0.09
C ALA A 323 -29.66 -18.18 0.99
N ILE A 324 -30.52 -18.40 1.98
CA ILE A 324 -30.70 -17.50 3.12
C ILE A 324 -29.34 -17.38 3.82
N PHE A 325 -28.89 -16.15 4.09
CA PHE A 325 -27.67 -15.94 4.87
C PHE A 325 -27.77 -16.67 6.22
N PRO A 326 -26.67 -17.25 6.74
CA PRO A 326 -26.68 -17.90 8.06
C PRO A 326 -27.20 -16.97 9.15
N ALA A 327 -27.76 -17.57 10.21
CA ALA A 327 -28.37 -16.82 11.31
C ALA A 327 -27.40 -15.78 11.91
N GLY A 328 -26.14 -16.15 12.12
CA GLY A 328 -25.13 -15.22 12.62
C GLY A 328 -24.87 -14.03 11.71
N LEU A 329 -24.85 -14.23 10.38
CA LEU A 329 -24.67 -13.13 9.43
C LEU A 329 -25.90 -12.20 9.39
N GLN A 330 -27.11 -12.76 9.49
CA GLN A 330 -28.32 -11.93 9.61
C GLN A 330 -28.32 -11.11 10.89
N GLN A 331 -27.93 -11.70 12.02
CA GLN A 331 -27.79 -11.00 13.29
C GLN A 331 -26.74 -9.88 13.20
N LEU A 332 -25.60 -10.14 12.54
CA LEU A 332 -24.57 -9.13 12.30
C LEU A 332 -25.10 -7.94 11.49
N PHE A 333 -25.91 -8.20 10.45
CA PHE A 333 -26.56 -7.15 9.67
C PHE A 333 -27.55 -6.34 10.50
N ILE A 334 -28.39 -7.00 11.30
CA ILE A 334 -29.35 -6.34 12.19
C ILE A 334 -28.61 -5.49 13.24
N ALA A 335 -27.53 -6.01 13.83
CA ALA A 335 -26.70 -5.27 14.78
C ALA A 335 -26.09 -4.01 14.17
N ASN A 336 -25.79 -4.05 12.87
CA ASN A 336 -25.34 -2.90 12.08
C ASN A 336 -26.48 -2.06 11.47
N LYS A 337 -27.70 -2.23 11.98
CA LYS A 337 -28.90 -1.44 11.62
C LYS A 337 -29.37 -1.62 10.17
N LEU A 338 -28.98 -2.71 9.49
CA LEU A 338 -29.59 -3.09 8.22
C LEU A 338 -31.00 -3.63 8.50
N THR A 339 -31.98 -3.12 7.76
CA THR A 339 -33.36 -3.61 7.82
C THR A 339 -33.50 -4.93 7.06
N ALA A 340 -34.56 -5.69 7.30
CA ALA A 340 -34.85 -6.91 6.52
C ALA A 340 -34.91 -6.64 5.00
N LYS A 341 -35.38 -5.45 4.61
CA LYS A 341 -35.39 -5.00 3.20
C LYS A 341 -33.97 -4.79 2.67
N ASP A 342 -33.08 -4.20 3.47
CA ASP A 342 -31.69 -3.98 3.07
C ASP A 342 -30.96 -5.30 2.87
N ILE A 343 -31.18 -6.26 3.77
CA ILE A 343 -30.62 -7.62 3.68
C ILE A 343 -31.13 -8.30 2.40
N GLN A 344 -32.43 -8.21 2.12
CA GLN A 344 -33.02 -8.75 0.89
C GLN A 344 -32.41 -8.12 -0.36
N LEU A 345 -32.16 -6.80 -0.37
CA LEU A 345 -31.51 -6.12 -1.48
C LEU A 345 -30.06 -6.59 -1.68
N VAL A 346 -29.30 -6.74 -0.59
CA VAL A 346 -27.93 -7.26 -0.63
C VAL A 346 -27.90 -8.65 -1.26
N GLN A 347 -28.85 -9.52 -0.89
CA GLN A 347 -28.99 -10.85 -1.47
C GLN A 347 -29.39 -10.79 -2.95
N GLN A 348 -30.48 -10.09 -3.26
CA GLN A 348 -31.07 -10.03 -4.60
C GLN A 348 -30.11 -9.45 -5.64
N HIS A 349 -29.34 -8.42 -5.25
CA HIS A 349 -28.40 -7.73 -6.14
C HIS A 349 -26.96 -8.21 -5.97
N GLN A 350 -26.72 -9.24 -5.15
CA GLN A 350 -25.40 -9.79 -4.88
C GLN A 350 -24.38 -8.71 -4.50
N ILE A 351 -24.82 -7.73 -3.70
CA ILE A 351 -23.99 -6.58 -3.33
C ILE A 351 -22.84 -7.10 -2.46
N PRO A 352 -21.58 -6.91 -2.88
CA PRO A 352 -20.45 -7.34 -2.08
C PRO A 352 -20.34 -6.45 -0.86
N LEU A 353 -20.65 -7.02 0.31
CA LEU A 353 -20.42 -6.42 1.61
C LEU A 353 -19.36 -7.21 2.34
N PHE A 354 -18.39 -6.49 2.88
CA PHE A 354 -17.32 -7.02 3.70
C PHE A 354 -17.71 -6.97 5.18
N PHE A 355 -17.46 -8.07 5.87
CA PHE A 355 -17.68 -8.19 7.31
C PHE A 355 -16.50 -8.86 7.99
N GLN A 356 -16.21 -8.43 9.22
CA GLN A 356 -15.16 -9.04 10.02
C GLN A 356 -15.60 -10.45 10.48
N ALA A 357 -14.69 -11.41 10.44
CA ALA A 357 -14.92 -12.76 10.91
C ALA A 357 -13.64 -13.38 11.50
N TYR A 358 -13.80 -14.55 12.12
CA TYR A 358 -12.74 -15.38 12.65
C TYR A 358 -12.82 -16.79 12.06
N SER A 359 -11.68 -17.45 11.84
CA SER A 359 -11.66 -18.85 11.39
C SER A 359 -10.51 -19.62 12.02
N ALA A 360 -10.70 -20.93 12.22
CA ALA A 360 -9.64 -21.81 12.67
C ALA A 360 -8.62 -22.01 11.53
N ASN A 361 -7.32 -21.92 11.83
CA ASN A 361 -6.26 -22.23 10.87
C ASN A 361 -6.19 -23.75 10.60
N GLY A 362 -6.42 -24.54 11.65
CA GLY A 362 -6.58 -25.98 11.58
C GLY A 362 -7.51 -26.46 12.69
N ILE A 363 -8.08 -27.64 12.49
CA ILE A 363 -8.90 -28.32 13.49
C ILE A 363 -8.08 -29.47 14.07
N ALA A 364 -8.25 -29.76 15.37
CA ALA A 364 -7.59 -30.92 15.99
C ALA A 364 -7.83 -32.17 15.13
N GLN A 365 -6.79 -33.00 14.96
CA GLN A 365 -6.75 -34.21 14.12
C GLN A 365 -6.62 -33.98 12.61
N GLN A 366 -6.68 -32.74 12.13
CA GLN A 366 -6.40 -32.50 10.71
C GLN A 366 -4.92 -32.61 10.37
N THR A 367 -4.62 -33.26 9.25
CA THR A 367 -3.25 -33.34 8.71
C THR A 367 -2.97 -32.29 7.65
N HIS A 368 -4.00 -31.76 7.00
CA HIS A 368 -3.86 -30.71 5.99
C HIS A 368 -4.42 -29.37 6.48
N PRO A 369 -3.78 -28.25 6.12
CA PRO A 369 -4.28 -26.93 6.51
C PRO A 369 -5.63 -26.65 5.82
N LEU A 370 -6.52 -25.98 6.53
CA LEU A 370 -7.85 -25.60 6.01
C LEU A 370 -7.75 -24.59 4.86
N PHE A 371 -6.72 -23.76 4.87
CA PHE A 371 -6.57 -22.65 3.95
C PHE A 371 -5.23 -22.67 3.23
N LYS A 372 -5.21 -22.09 2.03
CA LYS A 372 -4.00 -21.64 1.35
C LYS A 372 -3.85 -20.13 1.54
N LYS A 373 -2.61 -19.67 1.76
CA LYS A 373 -2.25 -18.26 1.78
C LYS A 373 -2.04 -17.78 0.33
N LEU A 374 -2.66 -16.66 0.02
CA LEU A 374 -2.57 -15.98 -1.27
C LEU A 374 -2.06 -14.56 -1.07
N LEU A 375 -1.26 -14.09 -2.00
CA LEU A 375 -0.88 -12.70 -2.13
C LEU A 375 -1.75 -12.03 -3.21
N PHE A 376 -2.34 -10.89 -2.86
CA PHE A 376 -3.07 -10.05 -3.80
C PHE A 376 -2.17 -8.96 -4.36
N ILE A 377 -1.85 -9.04 -5.65
CA ILE A 377 -0.95 -8.09 -6.32
C ILE A 377 -1.52 -7.61 -7.64
N SER A 378 -1.13 -6.40 -8.04
CA SER A 378 -1.39 -5.92 -9.39
C SER A 378 -0.46 -6.59 -10.41
N LEU A 379 -0.80 -6.52 -11.69
CA LEU A 379 0.10 -6.97 -12.76
C LEU A 379 1.43 -6.18 -12.79
N SER A 380 1.40 -4.89 -12.45
CA SER A 380 2.62 -4.07 -12.40
C SER A 380 3.53 -4.45 -11.22
N GLU A 381 2.95 -4.89 -10.10
CA GLU A 381 3.71 -5.42 -8.97
C GLU A 381 4.31 -6.79 -9.29
N LEU A 382 3.56 -7.67 -9.97
CA LEU A 382 4.12 -8.94 -10.44
C LEU A 382 5.33 -8.73 -11.37
N HIS A 383 5.28 -7.73 -12.25
CA HIS A 383 6.42 -7.39 -13.10
C HIS A 383 7.66 -7.04 -12.28
N LYS A 384 7.53 -6.21 -11.23
CA LYS A 384 8.62 -5.85 -10.32
C LYS A 384 9.18 -7.07 -9.59
N ILE A 385 8.33 -8.00 -9.16
CA ILE A 385 8.75 -9.27 -8.55
C ILE A 385 9.58 -10.09 -9.56
N LEU A 386 9.14 -10.17 -10.82
CA LEU A 386 9.86 -10.88 -11.87
C LEU A 386 11.23 -10.26 -12.18
N GLU A 387 11.34 -8.92 -12.18
CA GLU A 387 12.63 -8.22 -12.33
C GLU A 387 13.61 -8.56 -11.19
N VAL A 388 13.13 -8.60 -9.95
CA VAL A 388 13.94 -9.03 -8.80
C VAL A 388 14.39 -10.48 -8.98
N MET A 389 13.46 -11.39 -9.30
CA MET A 389 13.78 -12.81 -9.49
C MET A 389 14.74 -13.04 -10.66
N GLU A 390 14.63 -12.26 -11.74
CA GLU A 390 15.58 -12.26 -12.87
C GLU A 390 16.98 -11.91 -12.38
N ASN A 391 17.13 -10.78 -11.68
CA ASN A 391 18.42 -10.33 -11.15
C ASN A 391 19.07 -11.39 -10.25
N LEU A 392 18.31 -11.98 -9.34
CA LEU A 392 18.78 -13.05 -8.45
C LEU A 392 19.15 -14.32 -9.22
N SER A 393 18.34 -14.74 -10.18
CA SER A 393 18.60 -15.93 -11.00
C SER A 393 19.85 -15.77 -11.88
N THR A 394 20.05 -14.59 -12.46
CA THR A 394 21.24 -14.26 -13.24
C THR A 394 22.49 -14.22 -12.35
N ALA A 395 22.37 -13.71 -11.13
CA ALA A 395 23.47 -13.72 -10.16
C ALA A 395 23.88 -15.14 -9.77
N LEU A 396 22.92 -16.03 -9.53
CA LEU A 396 23.15 -17.44 -9.20
C LEU A 396 23.70 -18.27 -10.37
N ALA A 397 23.54 -17.82 -11.61
CA ALA A 397 24.14 -18.44 -12.80
C ALA A 397 25.57 -17.99 -13.08
N SER A 398 26.12 -17.07 -12.28
CA SER A 398 27.47 -16.52 -12.48
C SER A 398 28.59 -17.47 -12.04
N PRO A 399 29.85 -17.23 -12.42
CA PRO A 399 31.00 -18.01 -11.94
C PRO A 399 31.25 -17.92 -10.42
N SER A 400 30.71 -16.90 -9.75
CA SER A 400 30.85 -16.65 -8.31
C SER A 400 29.46 -16.44 -7.67
N PRO A 401 28.59 -17.47 -7.70
CA PRO A 401 27.15 -17.32 -7.49
C PRO A 401 26.78 -16.71 -6.14
N ARG A 402 27.49 -17.07 -5.06
CA ARG A 402 27.26 -16.52 -3.70
C ARG A 402 27.51 -15.02 -3.62
N GLN A 403 28.67 -14.60 -4.10
CA GLN A 403 29.10 -13.21 -4.05
C GLN A 403 28.14 -12.35 -4.88
N ARG A 404 27.79 -12.81 -6.08
CA ARG A 404 26.88 -12.10 -6.97
C ARG A 404 25.46 -12.06 -6.42
N PHE A 405 24.99 -13.13 -5.77
CA PHE A 405 23.68 -13.15 -5.13
C PHE A 405 23.61 -12.18 -3.94
N TYR A 406 24.65 -12.14 -3.12
CA TYR A 406 24.78 -11.16 -2.03
C TYR A 406 24.77 -9.71 -2.56
N GLU A 407 25.59 -9.42 -3.58
CA GLU A 407 25.64 -8.09 -4.24
C GLU A 407 24.29 -7.70 -4.86
N ALA A 408 23.57 -8.65 -5.46
CA ALA A 408 22.24 -8.40 -6.02
C ALA A 408 21.28 -7.93 -4.92
N TRP A 409 21.25 -8.61 -3.77
CA TRP A 409 20.44 -8.17 -2.63
C TRP A 409 20.87 -6.80 -2.08
N GLN A 410 22.17 -6.54 -1.97
CA GLN A 410 22.65 -5.21 -1.56
C GLN A 410 22.19 -4.09 -2.51
N THR A 411 21.94 -4.41 -3.78
CA THR A 411 21.40 -3.46 -4.76
C THR A 411 19.89 -3.27 -4.62
N ILE A 412 19.15 -4.35 -4.30
CA ILE A 412 17.67 -4.35 -4.22
C ILE A 412 17.17 -3.76 -2.89
N LEU A 413 17.75 -4.19 -1.77
CA LEU A 413 17.23 -3.92 -0.43
C LEU A 413 17.19 -2.44 0.00
N PRO A 414 18.06 -1.54 -0.49
CA PRO A 414 17.95 -0.11 -0.19
C PRO A 414 16.59 0.50 -0.57
N ASP A 415 15.91 -0.03 -1.59
CA ASP A 415 14.56 0.45 -1.97
C ASP A 415 13.46 0.07 -0.96
N TYR A 416 13.75 -0.90 -0.09
CA TYR A 416 12.84 -1.47 0.90
C TYR A 416 13.20 -1.06 2.34
N TRP A 417 14.50 -0.86 2.63
CA TRP A 417 15.05 -0.54 3.94
C TRP A 417 16.06 0.62 3.91
N SER A 418 15.73 1.71 3.22
CA SER A 418 16.61 2.88 3.05
C SER A 418 17.11 3.55 4.35
N GLN A 419 16.57 3.18 5.52
CA GLN A 419 17.00 3.69 6.83
C GLN A 419 17.91 2.74 7.61
N LEU A 420 18.02 1.47 7.18
CA LEU A 420 18.87 0.51 7.86
C LEU A 420 20.29 0.62 7.31
N PRO A 421 21.32 0.68 8.18
CA PRO A 421 22.69 0.56 7.70
C PRO A 421 22.90 -0.82 7.09
N ASP A 422 23.84 -0.94 6.15
CA ASP A 422 24.15 -2.21 5.46
C ASP A 422 24.39 -3.37 6.44
N SER A 423 25.01 -3.10 7.60
CA SER A 423 25.24 -4.08 8.65
C SER A 423 23.95 -4.61 9.30
N ALA A 424 22.91 -3.78 9.42
CA ALA A 424 21.61 -4.21 9.93
C ALA A 424 20.83 -5.02 8.89
N ILE A 425 21.03 -4.74 7.60
CA ILE A 425 20.45 -5.52 6.51
C ILE A 425 21.14 -6.88 6.39
N ALA A 426 22.47 -6.92 6.54
CA ALA A 426 23.29 -8.13 6.41
C ALA A 426 22.90 -9.25 7.39
N ILE A 427 22.40 -8.90 8.59
CA ILE A 427 21.97 -9.86 9.61
C ILE A 427 20.51 -10.32 9.48
N LYS A 428 19.77 -9.80 8.49
CA LYS A 428 18.40 -10.23 8.21
C LYS A 428 18.38 -11.61 7.58
N THR A 429 17.40 -12.43 7.98
CA THR A 429 17.21 -13.73 7.36
C THR A 429 16.68 -13.59 5.94
N ILE A 430 16.93 -14.58 5.08
CA ILE A 430 16.36 -14.62 3.73
C ILE A 430 14.83 -14.65 3.79
N GLY A 431 14.23 -15.29 4.80
CA GLY A 431 12.79 -15.26 5.04
C GLY A 431 12.26 -13.84 5.32
N GLU A 432 12.94 -13.08 6.19
CA GLU A 432 12.59 -11.67 6.44
C GLU A 432 12.75 -10.80 5.17
N ILE A 433 13.79 -11.07 4.37
CA ILE A 433 14.02 -10.39 3.08
C ILE A 433 12.93 -10.73 2.08
N HIS A 434 12.61 -12.01 1.90
CA HIS A 434 11.58 -12.48 1.00
C HIS A 434 10.23 -11.89 1.38
N GLU A 435 9.90 -11.88 2.67
CA GLU A 435 8.67 -11.28 3.13
C GLU A 435 8.61 -9.77 2.84
N LYS A 436 9.70 -9.05 3.07
CA LYS A 436 9.77 -7.62 2.80
C LYS A 436 9.59 -7.31 1.31
N VAL A 437 10.19 -8.11 0.44
CA VAL A 437 10.30 -7.84 -1.00
C VAL A 437 9.13 -8.43 -1.79
N PHE A 438 8.71 -9.65 -1.44
CA PHE A 438 7.66 -10.40 -2.12
C PHE A 438 6.33 -10.40 -1.36
N GLY A 439 6.28 -9.91 -0.11
CA GLY A 439 5.05 -9.82 0.71
C GLY A 439 4.76 -11.04 1.57
N LEU A 440 5.39 -12.18 1.29
CA LEU A 440 5.33 -13.42 2.05
C LEU A 440 6.75 -14.03 2.11
N SER A 441 7.10 -14.70 3.21
CA SER A 441 8.42 -15.34 3.36
C SER A 441 8.66 -16.46 2.35
N GLY A 442 7.59 -16.99 1.74
CA GLY A 442 7.64 -18.13 0.83
C GLY A 442 8.04 -19.42 1.57
N ASN A 443 8.19 -20.51 0.80
CA ASN A 443 8.72 -21.79 1.29
C ASN A 443 10.10 -22.02 0.68
N SER A 444 11.09 -21.24 1.14
CA SER A 444 12.46 -21.32 0.63
C SER A 444 13.32 -22.20 1.54
N PRO A 445 14.15 -23.12 0.98
CA PRO A 445 15.04 -23.96 1.79
C PRO A 445 16.09 -23.17 2.59
N ILE A 446 16.28 -21.89 2.26
CA ILE A 446 17.29 -21.01 2.87
C ILE A 446 16.70 -19.89 3.74
N GLU A 447 15.40 -19.93 4.04
CA GLU A 447 14.70 -18.85 4.76
C GLU A 447 15.35 -18.47 6.11
N HIS A 448 16.00 -19.43 6.77
CA HIS A 448 16.63 -19.26 8.07
C HIS A 448 18.04 -18.64 8.00
N LEU A 449 18.68 -18.65 6.83
CA LEU A 449 20.02 -18.10 6.65
C LEU A 449 19.98 -16.59 6.70
N LYS A 450 20.97 -15.97 7.35
CA LYS A 450 21.19 -14.53 7.22
C LYS A 450 21.80 -14.19 5.87
N LEU A 451 21.57 -12.97 5.39
CA LEU A 451 22.12 -12.51 4.11
C LEU A 451 23.65 -12.65 4.05
N GLU A 452 24.36 -12.25 5.11
CA GLU A 452 25.83 -12.41 5.18
C GLU A 452 26.29 -13.87 5.19
N GLU A 453 25.47 -14.79 5.70
CA GLU A 453 25.79 -16.22 5.79
C GLU A 453 25.74 -16.92 4.43
N VAL A 454 25.11 -16.31 3.41
CA VAL A 454 25.09 -16.83 2.02
C VAL A 454 26.50 -16.94 1.44
N LEU A 455 27.43 -16.09 1.91
CA LEU A 455 28.84 -16.13 1.51
C LEU A 455 29.59 -17.33 2.10
N SER A 456 29.06 -17.98 3.14
CA SER A 456 29.70 -19.12 3.80
C SER A 456 29.30 -20.46 3.16
N ASN A 457 30.28 -21.18 2.62
CA ASN A 457 30.08 -22.54 2.12
C ASN A 457 29.75 -23.55 3.24
N GLU A 458 30.11 -23.25 4.49
CA GLU A 458 29.77 -24.11 5.64
C GLU A 458 28.29 -23.98 6.04
N ARG A 459 27.72 -22.79 5.90
CA ARG A 459 26.32 -22.51 6.28
C ARG A 459 25.34 -22.77 5.15
N PHE A 460 25.78 -22.54 3.92
CA PHE A 460 24.97 -22.73 2.72
C PHE A 460 25.77 -23.59 1.78
N GLY A 461 25.60 -24.92 1.76
CA GLY A 461 26.42 -25.80 0.92
C GLY A 461 26.13 -25.65 -0.58
N GLU A 462 27.04 -26.08 -1.45
CA GLU A 462 26.85 -26.04 -2.92
C GLU A 462 25.57 -26.76 -3.38
N ASN A 463 25.20 -27.88 -2.73
CA ASN A 463 23.96 -28.59 -3.04
C ASN A 463 22.72 -27.76 -2.70
N GLN A 464 22.71 -27.09 -1.54
CA GLN A 464 21.60 -26.21 -1.13
C GLN A 464 21.52 -24.99 -2.07
N LEU A 465 22.66 -24.45 -2.49
CA LEU A 465 22.72 -23.35 -3.45
C LEU A 465 22.14 -23.74 -4.82
N ALA A 466 22.51 -24.92 -5.32
CA ALA A 466 21.97 -25.47 -6.56
C ALA A 466 20.45 -25.75 -6.44
N GLU A 467 20.01 -26.32 -5.32
CA GLU A 467 18.60 -26.57 -5.04
C GLU A 467 17.80 -25.26 -5.02
N PHE A 468 18.25 -24.26 -4.26
CA PHE A 468 17.61 -22.95 -4.20
C PHE A 468 17.56 -22.27 -5.57
N SER A 469 18.65 -22.30 -6.33
CA SER A 469 18.69 -21.76 -7.70
C SER A 469 17.64 -22.42 -8.61
N ASN A 470 17.51 -23.75 -8.54
CA ASN A 470 16.49 -24.47 -9.30
C ASN A 470 15.06 -24.12 -8.86
N VAL A 471 14.82 -23.99 -7.55
CA VAL A 471 13.53 -23.57 -6.99
C VAL A 471 13.17 -22.17 -7.49
N LEU A 472 14.10 -21.21 -7.38
CA LEU A 472 13.90 -19.83 -7.83
C LEU A 472 13.58 -19.75 -9.33
N VAL A 473 14.37 -20.43 -10.18
CA VAL A 473 14.14 -20.46 -11.63
C VAL A 473 12.80 -21.10 -11.98
N THR A 474 12.41 -22.17 -11.27
CA THR A 474 11.13 -22.84 -11.48
C THR A 474 9.96 -21.94 -11.12
N LYS A 475 10.01 -21.33 -9.93
CA LYS A 475 8.98 -20.39 -9.46
C LYS A 475 8.88 -19.18 -10.39
N LYS A 476 10.02 -18.62 -10.84
CA LYS A 476 10.07 -17.50 -11.79
C LYS A 476 9.33 -17.84 -13.08
N ARG A 477 9.63 -18.99 -13.70
CA ARG A 477 8.94 -19.44 -14.93
C ARG A 477 7.44 -19.59 -14.72
N GLY A 478 7.01 -20.10 -13.56
CA GLY A 478 5.59 -20.19 -13.20
C GLY A 478 4.92 -18.82 -13.16
N LEU A 479 5.58 -17.83 -12.54
CA LEU A 479 5.10 -16.46 -12.48
C LEU A 479 5.14 -15.75 -13.85
N GLU A 480 6.15 -16.00 -14.68
CA GLU A 480 6.21 -15.51 -16.06
C GLU A 480 5.06 -16.04 -16.90
N HIS A 481 4.70 -17.31 -16.73
CA HIS A 481 3.53 -17.89 -17.40
C HIS A 481 2.24 -17.17 -16.99
N ILE A 482 2.07 -16.87 -15.69
CA ILE A 482 0.92 -16.11 -15.19
C ILE A 482 0.92 -14.69 -15.76
N PHE A 483 2.06 -14.01 -15.74
CA PHE A 483 2.21 -12.64 -16.23
C PHE A 483 1.85 -12.51 -17.71
N ASN A 484 2.29 -13.48 -18.52
CA ASN A 484 2.02 -13.52 -19.96
C ASN A 484 0.64 -14.10 -20.31
N SER A 485 -0.11 -14.61 -19.33
CA SER A 485 -1.43 -15.19 -19.56
C SER A 485 -2.52 -14.11 -19.59
N ASN A 486 -3.27 -14.09 -20.69
CA ASN A 486 -4.47 -13.26 -20.81
C ASN A 486 -5.65 -13.82 -20.00
N ASP A 487 -5.67 -15.14 -19.78
CA ASP A 487 -6.79 -15.90 -19.24
C ASP A 487 -6.41 -16.63 -17.94
N TYR A 488 -5.54 -16.03 -17.12
CA TYR A 488 -5.21 -16.60 -15.82
C TYR A 488 -6.49 -16.71 -14.98
N PRO A 489 -6.94 -17.91 -14.58
CA PRO A 489 -8.26 -18.10 -13.99
C PRO A 489 -8.43 -17.41 -12.63
N TYR A 490 -7.31 -17.10 -11.97
CA TYR A 490 -7.27 -16.42 -10.68
C TYR A 490 -6.91 -14.93 -10.79
N GLN A 491 -7.29 -14.31 -11.92
CA GLN A 491 -7.24 -12.86 -12.11
C GLN A 491 -8.56 -12.18 -11.80
N MET A 492 -8.49 -10.89 -11.49
CA MET A 492 -9.65 -10.03 -11.27
C MET A 492 -9.37 -8.65 -11.86
N TYR A 493 -10.41 -8.00 -12.36
CA TYR A 493 -10.36 -6.59 -12.75
C TYR A 493 -11.13 -5.76 -11.75
N SER A 494 -10.48 -4.72 -11.22
CA SER A 494 -11.15 -3.64 -10.51
C SER A 494 -10.89 -2.34 -11.26
N GLY A 495 -11.95 -1.81 -11.87
CA GLY A 495 -11.84 -0.74 -12.87
C GLY A 495 -11.00 -1.21 -14.06
N THR A 496 -9.93 -0.48 -14.37
CA THR A 496 -8.98 -0.82 -15.44
C THR A 496 -7.76 -1.60 -14.96
N THR A 497 -7.65 -1.88 -13.66
CA THR A 497 -6.48 -2.52 -13.07
C THR A 497 -6.70 -4.03 -12.97
N LYS A 498 -5.75 -4.79 -13.54
CA LYS A 498 -5.67 -6.24 -13.42
C LYS A 498 -4.94 -6.61 -12.13
N TYR A 499 -5.58 -7.40 -11.30
CA TYR A 499 -5.04 -8.00 -10.09
C TYR A 499 -5.00 -9.52 -10.20
N LEU A 500 -4.10 -10.13 -9.43
CA LEU A 500 -3.81 -11.55 -9.44
C LEU A 500 -3.82 -12.07 -8.00
N TRP A 501 -4.38 -13.26 -7.82
CA TRP A 501 -4.22 -14.05 -6.60
C TRP A 501 -3.07 -15.03 -6.81
N ILE A 502 -1.93 -14.80 -6.16
CA ILE A 502 -0.74 -15.64 -6.28
C ILE A 502 -0.60 -16.49 -5.02
N GLU A 503 -0.50 -17.81 -5.17
CA GLU A 503 -0.24 -18.69 -4.03
C GLU A 503 1.15 -18.48 -3.44
N GLU A 504 1.26 -18.61 -2.12
CA GLU A 504 2.54 -18.51 -1.38
C GLU A 504 3.62 -19.45 -1.92
N ASN A 505 3.25 -20.67 -2.36
CA ASN A 505 4.17 -21.66 -2.91
C ASN A 505 4.79 -21.24 -4.27
N MET A 506 4.21 -20.26 -4.96
CA MET A 506 4.72 -19.71 -6.21
C MET A 506 5.77 -18.61 -5.98
N LEU A 507 5.86 -18.09 -4.75
CA LEU A 507 6.81 -17.04 -4.38
C LEU A 507 8.16 -17.64 -3.93
N PRO A 508 9.30 -16.99 -4.23
CA PRO A 508 10.68 -17.45 -3.97
C PRO A 508 10.93 -18.22 -2.69
#